data_AF-A0A3N5RFS6-F1
#
_entry.id   AF-A0A3N5RFS6-F1
#
_cell.length_a   1.000
_cell.length_b   1.000
_cell.length_c   1.000
_cell.angle_alpha   90.00
_cell.angle_beta   90.00
_cell.angle_gamma   90.00
#
_symmetry.space_group_name_H-M   'P 1'
#
loop_
_entity.id
_entity.type
_entity.pdbx_description
1 polymer ?
#
loop_
_entity_poly.entity_id
_entity_poly.type
_entity_poly.pdbx_seq_one_letter_code
_entity_poly.pdbx_strand_id
1 'polypeptide(L)' 'MSNSTDIKKFKASLRGELIERGDPRYDEIRKLYNGMVDKRPLLIARCVNVADVISAVHFGGDQKLLIAIRGG' A
#
# COMPACT_ATOMS: atom_id res chain seq x y z
N MET A 1 -5.51 9.90 -9.90
CA MET A 1 -6.29 8.68 -10.15
C MET A 1 -5.31 7.63 -10.61
N SER A 2 -5.06 6.58 -9.83
CA SER A 2 -4.14 5.51 -10.26
C SER A 2 -4.85 4.57 -11.22
N ASN A 3 -4.22 4.27 -12.36
CA ASN A 3 -4.80 3.42 -13.38
C ASN A 3 -4.67 1.92 -12.97
N SER A 4 -5.66 1.09 -13.32
CA SER A 4 -5.67 -0.35 -12.91
C SER A 4 -4.43 -1.12 -13.41
N THR A 5 -3.94 -0.77 -14.59
CA THR A 5 -2.74 -1.38 -15.18
C THR A 5 -1.48 -1.06 -14.36
N ASP A 6 -1.36 0.16 -13.84
CA ASP A 6 -0.19 0.58 -13.07
C ASP A 6 -0.17 -0.10 -11.71
N ILE A 7 -1.33 -0.27 -11.07
CA ILE A 7 -1.46 -1.06 -9.84
C ILE A 7 -1.02 -2.51 -10.07
N LYS A 8 -1.46 -3.14 -11.17
CA LYS A 8 -1.06 -4.53 -11.49
C LYS A 8 0.45 -4.66 -11.70
N LYS A 9 1.07 -3.71 -12.41
CA LYS A 9 2.53 -3.68 -12.60
C LYS A 9 3.26 -3.49 -11.27
N PHE A 10 2.78 -2.56 -10.45
CA PHE A 10 3.34 -2.32 -9.13
C PHE A 10 3.24 -3.57 -8.25
N LYS A 11 2.08 -4.23 -8.20
CA LYS A 11 1.88 -5.49 -7.49
C LYS A 11 2.86 -6.58 -7.94
N ALA A 12 3.10 -6.71 -9.25
CA ALA A 12 4.04 -7.68 -9.80
C ALA A 12 5.51 -7.34 -9.51
N SER A 13 5.84 -6.07 -9.23
CA SER A 13 7.19 -5.64 -8.90
C SER A 13 7.58 -5.87 -7.44
N LEU A 14 6.59 -6.04 -6.55
CA LEU A 14 6.81 -6.26 -5.13
C LEU A 14 7.14 -7.73 -4.84
N ARG A 15 8.07 -7.97 -3.92
CA ARG A 15 8.27 -9.28 -3.28
C ARG A 15 7.27 -9.51 -2.16
N GLY A 16 6.88 -8.44 -1.47
CA GLY A 16 5.83 -8.43 -0.47
C GLY A 16 4.42 -8.39 -1.07
N GLU A 17 3.45 -8.07 -0.22
CA GLU A 17 2.03 -8.04 -0.61
C GLU A 17 1.56 -6.63 -0.95
N LEU A 18 0.71 -6.52 -1.97
CA LEU A 18 -0.12 -5.34 -2.21
C LEU A 18 -1.58 -5.67 -1.89
N ILE A 19 -2.11 -5.02 -0.87
CA ILE A 19 -3.50 -5.15 -0.43
C ILE A 19 -4.30 -3.96 -0.94
N GLU A 20 -5.38 -4.25 -1.67
CA GLU A 20 -6.32 -3.27 -2.22
C GLU A 20 -7.61 -3.27 -1.41
N ARG A 21 -8.45 -2.24 -1.56
CA ARG A 21 -9.73 -2.13 -0.83
C ARG A 21 -10.70 -3.31 -1.04
N GLY A 22 -10.53 -4.07 -2.12
CA GLY A 22 -11.32 -5.28 -2.41
C GLY A 22 -10.77 -6.56 -1.79
N ASP A 23 -9.59 -6.54 -1.17
CA ASP A 23 -9.03 -7.73 -0.51
C ASP A 23 -9.83 -8.01 0.78
N PRO A 24 -10.28 -9.26 1.04
CA PRO A 24 -11.01 -9.61 2.25
C PRO A 24 -10.28 -9.28 3.56
N ARG A 25 -8.94 -9.21 3.53
CA ARG A 25 -8.09 -8.90 4.69
C ARG A 25 -7.88 -7.39 4.87
N TYR A 26 -8.36 -6.54 3.96
CA TYR A 26 -8.09 -5.11 3.95
C TYR A 26 -8.53 -4.42 5.25
N ASP A 27 -9.73 -4.71 5.74
CA ASP A 27 -10.27 -4.08 6.95
C ASP A 27 -9.51 -4.48 8.22
N GLU A 28 -8.92 -5.67 8.24
CA GLU A 28 -8.07 -6.12 9.34
C GLU A 28 -6.71 -5.43 9.28
N ILE A 29 -6.05 -5.47 8.12
CA ILE A 29 -4.68 -4.99 7.92
C ILE A 29 -4.55 -3.48 8.14
N ARG A 30 -5.57 -2.69 7.76
CA ARG A 30 -5.54 -1.23 7.89
C ARG A 30 -5.67 -0.71 9.34
N LYS A 31 -6.03 -1.58 10.29
CA LYS A 31 -6.22 -1.17 11.70
C LYS A 31 -4.91 -0.66 12.29
N LEU A 32 -4.98 0.48 12.96
CA LEU A 32 -3.89 1.07 13.73
C LEU A 32 -4.05 0.75 15.21
N TYR A 33 -2.98 0.93 15.99
CA TYR A 33 -3.00 0.69 17.43
C TYR A 33 -4.09 1.52 18.14
N ASN A 34 -4.29 2.77 17.69
CA ASN A 34 -5.37 3.61 18.17
C ASN A 34 -6.66 3.30 17.41
N GLY A 35 -7.54 2.52 18.03
CA GLY A 35 -8.83 2.13 17.47
C GLY A 35 -9.77 3.28 17.12
N MET A 36 -9.51 4.51 17.59
CA MET A 36 -10.29 5.70 17.20
C MET A 36 -9.92 6.23 15.81
N VAL A 37 -8.79 5.80 15.24
CA VAL A 37 -8.31 6.28 13.94
C VAL A 37 -8.73 5.31 12.82
N ASP A 38 -9.80 5.67 12.09
CA ASP A 38 -10.25 4.94 10.89
C ASP A 38 -9.66 5.56 9.61
N LYS A 39 -8.46 5.11 9.20
CA LYS A 39 -7.89 5.44 7.87
C LYS A 39 -8.25 4.36 6.86
N ARG A 40 -8.53 4.81 5.63
CA ARG A 40 -8.92 3.93 4.50
C ARG A 40 -8.00 4.19 3.30
N PRO A 41 -6.73 3.73 3.35
CA PRO A 41 -5.79 3.92 2.24
C PRO A 41 -6.32 3.32 0.92
N LEU A 42 -5.80 3.79 -0.21
CA LEU A 42 -6.14 3.20 -1.51
C LEU A 42 -5.49 1.81 -1.64
N LEU A 43 -4.24 1.71 -1.19
CA LEU A 43 -3.36 0.55 -1.27
C LEU A 43 -2.57 0.43 0.02
N ILE A 44 -2.23 -0.79 0.42
CA ILE A 44 -1.30 -1.09 1.51
C ILE A 44 -0.20 -2.00 0.95
N ALA A 45 1.02 -1.46 0.81
CA ALA A 45 2.19 -2.22 0.39
C ALA A 45 2.93 -2.74 1.62
N ARG A 46 2.90 -4.06 1.85
CA ARG A 46 3.65 -4.73 2.93
C ARG A 46 5.02 -5.12 2.41
N CYS A 47 5.96 -4.18 2.51
CA CYS A 47 7.32 -4.35 2.02
C CYS A 47 8.09 -5.36 2.88
N VAL A 48 8.81 -6.30 2.27
CA VAL A 48 9.62 -7.29 2.99
C VAL A 48 11.14 -7.06 2.86
N ASN A 49 11.54 -6.11 2.01
CA ASN A 49 12.93 -5.72 1.81
C ASN A 49 13.03 -4.25 1.37
N VAL A 50 14.27 -3.77 1.20
CA VAL A 50 14.55 -2.38 0.78
C VAL A 50 14.04 -2.08 -0.62
N ALA A 51 14.12 -3.04 -1.55
CA ALA A 51 13.66 -2.86 -2.93
C ALA A 51 12.15 -2.59 -3.01
N ASP A 52 11.36 -3.29 -2.19
CA ASP A 52 9.91 -3.07 -2.09
C ASP A 52 9.59 -1.64 -1.60
N VAL A 53 10.32 -1.15 -0.60
CA VAL A 53 10.14 0.21 -0.07
C VAL A 53 10.43 1.26 -1.15
N ILE A 54 11.55 1.10 -1.87
CA ILE A 54 11.93 2.01 -2.97
C ILE A 54 10.82 2.02 -4.03
N SER A 55 10.39 0.84 -4.49
CA SER A 55 9.31 0.70 -5.48
C SER A 55 8.01 1.34 -5.01
N ALA A 56 7.62 1.17 -3.75
CA ALA A 56 6.39 1.72 -3.19
C ALA A 56 6.42 3.26 -3.10
N VAL A 57 7.55 3.84 -2.69
CA VAL A 57 7.72 5.29 -2.60
C VAL A 57 7.71 5.93 -3.99
N HIS A 58 8.43 5.36 -4.96
CA HIS A 58 8.41 5.84 -6.34
C HIS A 58 7.00 5.76 -6.94
N PHE A 59 6.33 4.61 -6.81
CA PHE A 59 4.96 4.45 -7.29
C PHE A 59 4.00 5.49 -6.67
N GLY A 60 4.10 5.71 -5.36
CA GLY A 60 3.29 6.72 -4.67
C GLY A 60 3.54 8.14 -5.20
N GLY A 61 4.81 8.49 -5.44
CA GLY A 61 5.21 9.79 -6.02
C GLY A 61 4.70 9.97 -7.45
N ASP A 62 4.95 9.00 -8.33
CA ASP A 62 4.55 9.03 -9.75
C ASP A 62 3.03 9.15 -9.91
N GLN A 63 2.28 8.44 -9.06
CA GLN A 63 0.82 8.45 -9.06
C GLN A 63 0.21 9.60 -8.23
N LYS A 64 1.06 10.46 -7.64
CA LYS A 64 0.67 11.58 -6.77
C LYS A 64 -0.27 11.17 -5.63
N LEU A 65 0.02 10.04 -5.00
CA LEU A 65 -0.73 9.50 -3.88
C LEU A 65 -0.22 10.09 -2.57
N LEU A 66 -1.13 10.26 -1.60
CA LEU A 66 -0.73 10.56 -0.23
C LEU A 66 -0.03 9.33 0.35
N ILE A 67 1.23 9.49 0.76
CA ILE A 67 2.05 8.41 1.33
C ILE A 67 1.97 8.49 2.86
N ALA A 68 1.71 7.34 3.48
CA ALA A 68 1.85 7.13 4.92
C ALA A 68 2.79 5.94 5.15
N ILE A 69 3.72 6.07 6.09
CA ILE A 69 4.65 5.00 6.47
C ILE A 69 4.23 4.44 7.83
N ARG A 70 4.17 3.11 7.91
CA ARG A 70 3.82 2.36 9.12
C ARG A 70 4.94 1.37 9.44
N GLY A 71 5.59 1.58 10.59
CA GLY A 71 6.33 0.53 11.31
C GLY A 71 5.43 -0.07 12.40
N GLY A 72 6.03 -0.50 13.52
CA GLY A 72 5.30 -1.00 14.69
C GLY A 72 4.46 -2.22 14.35
#